data_AF-E5QCJ4-F1
#
_entry.id   AF-E5QCJ4-F1
#
_cell.length_a   1.000
_cell.length_b   1.000
_cell.length_c   1.000
_cell.angle_alpha   90.00
_cell.angle_beta   90.00
_cell.angle_gamma   90.00
#
_symmetry.space_group_name_H-M   'P 1'
#
loop_
_entity.id
_entity.type
_entity.pdbx_description
1 polymer ?
#
loop_
_entity_poly.entity_id
_entity_poly.type
_entity_poly.pdbx_seq_one_letter_code
_entity_poly.pdbx_strand_id
1 'polypeptide(L)'
;MKLANKKRSALKYLCDELQSVIDTLIKQKKKTPPMLLAARRAAAPTTPNSSKFYHGDSVTIWFCVKKAVEQVWGIVELVFGVFAEQSDASQELKSRVQKDMDDLGEKSLNLIHSILSGELYGGEEKLSPAERVERKSVLIRIIEKKMLSSEHLSNDSEKARVEIGKFLAKSAEFSPTPAVAVAILDVFEDLKLDEDDDAETRKIMAKYALAYLKKDWSKVDELWSKGTRYTCAVRDILHHYIRLRKEKDQLLAIQWILTNKVVQLVPEDDKRKSCVFSQQSDDDLLEKEDRKATFYCISKTTFGVIFKTLFGNLNSRCLKYDMSASAAKNGGVDIEDTLESWETASSCFLILCLLLRINKIRTTAVLTSAIKEGKQFLITVSKKSSFIFLMDNITKGTNFDTICRRVEKILSAVQQGNRVLQSIGTFAKTNKCVLLLKKFPELRAESENCLRVIHSAMVKNECLNAFTVGLVKSRSIDGDIIMDQRASEIDSDSE
;
A
#
# COMPACT_ATOMS: atom_id res chain seq x y z
N MET A 1 -28.76 22.48 -7.65
CA MET A 1 -29.69 22.10 -8.76
C MET A 1 -29.22 22.44 -10.20
N LYS A 2 -27.98 22.90 -10.46
CA LYS A 2 -27.68 23.76 -11.63
C LYS A 2 -27.23 23.10 -12.96
N LEU A 3 -27.09 21.77 -13.06
CA LEU A 3 -26.86 21.10 -14.36
C LEU A 3 -28.05 20.21 -14.70
N ALA A 4 -28.69 20.49 -15.85
CA ALA A 4 -29.73 19.63 -16.40
C ALA A 4 -29.20 18.20 -16.62
N ASN A 5 -30.03 17.18 -16.41
CA ASN A 5 -29.66 15.75 -16.55
C ASN A 5 -28.84 15.47 -17.83
N LYS A 6 -29.29 16.00 -18.97
CA LYS A 6 -28.61 15.83 -20.27
C LYS A 6 -27.17 16.35 -20.26
N LYS A 7 -26.90 17.47 -19.57
CA LYS A 7 -25.56 18.05 -19.46
C LYS A 7 -24.64 17.20 -18.56
N ARG A 8 -25.16 16.61 -17.48
CA ARG A 8 -24.37 15.70 -16.63
C ARG A 8 -23.95 14.43 -17.35
N SER A 9 -24.89 13.78 -18.04
CA SER A 9 -24.59 12.59 -18.84
C SER A 9 -23.58 12.89 -19.95
N ALA A 10 -23.67 14.06 -20.59
CA ALA A 10 -22.71 14.50 -21.59
C ALA A 10 -21.31 14.73 -20.99
N LEU A 11 -21.21 15.39 -19.83
CA LEU A 11 -19.91 15.61 -19.16
C LEU A 11 -19.25 14.29 -18.75
N LYS A 12 -20.02 13.34 -18.22
CA LYS A 12 -19.51 12.00 -17.90
C LYS A 12 -18.93 11.32 -19.14
N TYR A 13 -19.69 11.30 -20.22
CA TYR A 13 -19.26 10.71 -21.49
C TYR A 13 -17.99 11.38 -22.03
N LEU A 14 -17.89 12.70 -21.91
CA LEU A 14 -16.68 13.44 -22.30
C LEU A 14 -15.48 13.08 -21.43
N CYS A 15 -15.65 12.95 -20.11
CA CYS A 15 -14.59 12.47 -19.22
C CYS A 15 -14.15 11.06 -19.59
N ASP A 16 -15.08 10.15 -19.90
CA ASP A 16 -14.77 8.77 -20.31
C ASP A 16 -14.01 8.72 -21.65
N GLU A 17 -14.44 9.49 -22.66
CA GLU A 17 -13.74 9.55 -23.94
C GLU A 17 -12.35 10.18 -23.79
N LEU A 18 -12.21 11.25 -23.00
CA LEU A 18 -10.91 11.85 -22.69
C LEU A 18 -10.00 10.89 -21.94
N GLN A 19 -10.53 10.14 -20.97
CA GLN A 19 -9.78 9.10 -20.27
C GLN A 19 -9.32 8.01 -21.25
N SER A 20 -10.18 7.54 -22.16
CA SER A 20 -9.81 6.56 -23.18
C SER A 20 -8.71 7.08 -24.12
N VAL A 21 -8.74 8.37 -24.49
CA VAL A 21 -7.68 9.00 -25.28
C VAL A 21 -6.37 8.97 -24.50
N ILE A 22 -6.39 9.44 -23.25
CA ILE A 22 -5.23 9.49 -22.35
C ILE A 22 -4.63 8.11 -22.11
N ASP A 23 -5.46 7.12 -21.82
CA ASP A 23 -5.07 5.71 -21.67
C ASP A 23 -4.37 5.17 -22.92
N THR A 24 -4.87 5.53 -24.11
CA THR A 24 -4.28 5.09 -25.38
C THR A 24 -2.92 5.73 -25.61
N LEU A 25 -2.81 7.04 -25.33
CA LEU A 25 -1.54 7.78 -25.40
C LEU A 25 -0.50 7.20 -24.42
N ILE A 26 -0.93 6.78 -23.23
CA ILE A 26 -0.07 6.10 -22.25
C ILE A 26 0.34 4.70 -22.75
N LYS A 27 -0.61 3.88 -23.21
CA LYS A 27 -0.38 2.48 -23.61
C LYS A 27 0.51 2.33 -24.85
N GLN A 28 0.49 3.26 -25.81
CA GLN A 28 1.37 3.23 -26.98
C GLN A 28 2.88 3.19 -26.61
N LYS A 29 3.25 3.54 -25.38
CA LYS A 29 4.63 3.45 -24.87
C LYS A 29 5.06 2.04 -24.45
N LYS A 30 4.14 1.13 -24.12
CA LYS A 30 4.46 -0.24 -23.66
C LYS A 30 4.48 -1.21 -24.85
N LYS A 31 5.46 -1.09 -25.76
CA LYS A 31 5.66 -2.09 -26.83
C LYS A 31 5.98 -3.46 -26.19
N THR A 32 5.04 -4.39 -26.30
CA THR A 32 5.20 -5.81 -25.96
C THR A 32 6.02 -6.48 -27.07
N PRO A 33 6.96 -7.41 -26.78
CA PRO A 33 7.78 -8.06 -27.81
C PRO A 33 6.92 -8.82 -28.85
N PRO A 34 7.40 -8.93 -30.11
CA PRO A 34 6.58 -9.32 -31.26
C PRO A 34 5.91 -10.71 -31.15
N MET A 35 6.45 -11.63 -30.35
CA MET A 35 5.92 -12.99 -30.22
C MET A 35 4.55 -13.07 -29.50
N LEU A 36 4.20 -12.12 -28.63
CA LEU A 36 2.92 -12.15 -27.90
C LEU A 36 1.73 -11.59 -28.71
N LEU A 37 2.00 -10.85 -29.79
CA LEU A 37 0.96 -10.31 -30.66
C LEU A 37 0.32 -11.39 -31.55
N ALA A 38 1.10 -12.40 -31.95
CA ALA A 38 0.62 -13.50 -32.79
C ALA A 38 -0.36 -14.42 -32.03
N ALA A 39 -0.09 -14.71 -30.75
CA ALA A 39 -0.93 -15.58 -29.94
C ALA A 39 -2.28 -14.94 -29.55
N ARG A 40 -2.35 -13.61 -29.44
CA ARG A 40 -3.60 -12.89 -29.12
C ARG A 40 -4.56 -12.73 -30.31
N ARG A 41 -4.07 -12.84 -31.55
CA ARG A 41 -4.94 -12.78 -32.74
C ARG A 41 -5.77 -14.04 -32.97
N ALA A 42 -5.45 -15.15 -32.31
CA ALA A 42 -6.11 -16.44 -32.54
C ALA A 42 -7.29 -16.75 -31.58
N ALA A 43 -7.55 -15.93 -30.55
CA ALA A 43 -8.43 -16.33 -29.44
C ALA A 43 -9.45 -15.27 -28.96
N ALA A 44 -9.82 -14.28 -29.79
CA ALA A 44 -10.84 -13.29 -29.40
C ALA A 44 -11.99 -13.22 -30.43
N PRO A 45 -13.26 -13.29 -30.01
CA PRO A 45 -14.39 -12.92 -30.86
C PRO A 45 -14.31 -11.43 -31.19
N THR A 46 -14.54 -11.11 -32.46
CA THR A 46 -14.52 -9.77 -33.04
C THR A 46 -15.41 -8.76 -32.31
N THR A 47 -14.80 -7.90 -31.50
CA THR A 47 -15.31 -6.55 -31.21
C THR A 47 -14.79 -5.58 -32.26
N PRO A 48 -15.59 -4.57 -32.68
CA PRO A 48 -15.25 -3.73 -33.83
C PRO A 48 -14.05 -2.83 -33.50
N ASN A 49 -13.08 -2.85 -34.42
CA ASN A 49 -11.94 -1.95 -34.60
C ASN A 49 -11.94 -0.68 -33.72
N SER A 50 -11.06 -0.63 -32.72
CA SER A 50 -10.59 0.65 -32.15
C SER A 50 -9.18 0.97 -32.64
N SER A 51 -8.98 0.98 -33.95
CA SER A 51 -7.86 1.72 -34.56
C SER A 51 -8.22 3.20 -34.68
N LYS A 52 -8.70 3.83 -33.59
CA LYS A 52 -8.77 5.29 -33.52
C LYS A 52 -7.32 5.76 -33.43
N PHE A 53 -6.70 6.05 -34.58
CA PHE A 53 -5.43 6.75 -34.62
C PHE A 53 -5.69 8.15 -34.07
N TYR A 54 -5.26 8.40 -32.84
CA TYR A 54 -5.22 9.75 -32.29
C TYR A 54 -4.06 10.47 -32.97
N HIS A 55 -4.39 11.28 -33.97
CA HIS A 55 -3.42 12.10 -34.71
C HIS A 55 -3.13 13.39 -33.93
N GLY A 56 -1.86 13.72 -33.77
CA GLY A 56 -1.38 14.96 -33.16
C GLY A 56 0.11 14.84 -32.84
N ASP A 57 0.89 15.87 -33.16
CA ASP A 57 2.27 15.96 -32.68
C ASP A 57 2.29 16.17 -31.15
N SER A 58 3.47 15.97 -30.54
CA SER A 58 3.64 16.08 -29.08
C SER A 58 3.20 17.45 -28.53
N VAL A 59 3.35 18.50 -29.35
CA VAL A 59 3.00 19.89 -29.03
C VAL A 59 1.49 20.10 -29.00
N THR A 60 0.77 19.59 -29.99
CA THR A 60 -0.69 19.69 -30.08
C THR A 60 -1.35 18.91 -28.96
N ILE A 61 -0.88 17.69 -28.69
CA ILE A 61 -1.36 16.88 -27.57
C ILE A 61 -1.14 17.64 -26.26
N TRP A 62 0.04 18.21 -26.06
CA TRP A 62 0.35 18.99 -24.86
C TRP A 62 -0.54 20.23 -24.71
N PHE A 63 -0.80 20.95 -25.80
CA PHE A 63 -1.73 22.08 -25.80
C PHE A 63 -3.16 21.67 -25.43
N CYS A 64 -3.65 20.57 -25.98
CA CYS A 64 -4.96 20.00 -25.65
C CYS A 64 -5.04 19.58 -24.19
N VAL A 65 -4.00 18.94 -23.65
CA VAL A 65 -3.93 18.55 -22.22
C VAL A 65 -4.03 19.78 -21.32
N LYS A 66 -3.28 20.86 -21.60
CA LYS A 66 -3.36 22.11 -20.82
C LYS A 66 -4.79 22.66 -20.76
N LYS A 67 -5.48 22.72 -21.91
CA LYS A 67 -6.88 23.18 -21.97
C LYS A 67 -7.84 22.22 -21.26
N ALA A 68 -7.62 20.92 -21.39
CA ALA A 68 -8.46 19.92 -20.75
C ALA A 68 -8.36 20.01 -19.23
N VAL A 69 -7.16 20.18 -18.67
CA VAL A 69 -6.94 20.30 -17.21
C VAL A 69 -7.78 21.40 -16.61
N GLU A 70 -7.79 22.59 -17.21
CA GLU A 70 -8.57 23.73 -16.70
C GLU A 70 -10.07 23.42 -16.66
N GLN A 71 -10.60 22.80 -17.72
CA GLN A 71 -12.02 22.47 -17.82
C GLN A 71 -12.42 21.33 -16.88
N VAL A 72 -11.59 20.29 -16.80
CA VAL A 72 -11.83 19.13 -15.93
C VAL A 72 -11.76 19.57 -14.47
N TRP A 73 -10.81 20.45 -14.11
CA TRP A 73 -10.75 20.99 -12.76
C TRP A 73 -12.00 21.83 -12.41
N GLY A 74 -12.51 22.63 -13.36
CA GLY A 74 -13.79 23.32 -13.16
C GLY A 74 -14.98 22.39 -12.90
N ILE A 75 -14.95 21.16 -13.45
CA ILE A 75 -15.93 20.12 -13.11
C ILE A 75 -15.70 19.62 -11.68
N VAL A 76 -14.46 19.39 -11.27
CA VAL A 76 -14.10 18.96 -9.91
C VAL A 76 -14.62 19.96 -8.87
N GLU A 77 -14.38 21.26 -9.05
CA GLU A 77 -14.88 22.30 -8.14
C GLU A 77 -16.40 22.33 -8.05
N LEU A 78 -17.08 22.20 -9.20
CA LEU A 78 -18.54 22.18 -9.24
C LEU A 78 -19.10 20.95 -8.53
N VAL A 79 -18.47 19.79 -8.69
CA VAL A 79 -18.90 18.55 -8.04
C VAL A 79 -18.71 18.66 -6.53
N PHE A 80 -17.57 19.17 -6.05
CA PHE A 80 -17.34 19.36 -4.62
C PHE A 80 -18.24 20.42 -4.00
N GLY A 81 -18.56 21.49 -4.72
CA GLY A 81 -19.57 22.45 -4.28
C GLY A 81 -20.92 21.78 -4.02
N VAL A 82 -21.32 20.84 -4.88
CA VAL A 82 -22.55 20.06 -4.68
C VAL A 82 -22.44 19.10 -3.49
N PHE A 83 -21.30 18.42 -3.31
CA PHE A 83 -21.11 17.52 -2.16
C PHE A 83 -21.09 18.25 -0.82
N ALA A 84 -20.53 19.46 -0.77
CA ALA A 84 -20.56 20.30 0.42
C ALA A 84 -21.99 20.83 0.73
N GLU A 85 -22.72 21.30 -0.29
CA GLU A 85 -24.14 21.69 -0.12
C GLU A 85 -25.01 20.52 0.41
N GLN A 86 -24.65 19.28 0.07
CA GLN A 86 -25.36 18.08 0.51
C GLN A 86 -25.07 17.67 1.95
N SER A 87 -23.88 17.93 2.48
CA SER A 87 -23.61 17.66 3.90
C SER A 87 -24.36 18.61 4.81
N ASP A 88 -24.58 19.84 4.36
CA ASP A 88 -25.20 20.92 5.14
C ASP A 88 -26.73 20.91 5.04
N ALA A 89 -27.29 20.45 3.91
CA ALA A 89 -28.72 20.40 3.70
C ALA A 89 -29.31 19.03 4.04
N SER A 90 -30.37 18.99 4.87
CA SER A 90 -31.24 17.82 5.06
C SER A 90 -32.03 17.42 3.80
N GLN A 91 -31.64 17.90 2.61
CA GLN A 91 -32.32 17.66 1.35
C GLN A 91 -31.77 16.40 0.68
N GLU A 92 -32.56 15.33 0.69
CA GLU A 92 -32.34 14.18 -0.18
C GLU A 92 -32.41 14.62 -1.65
N LEU A 93 -31.27 14.63 -2.35
CA LEU A 93 -31.33 14.64 -3.81
C LEU A 93 -31.94 13.33 -4.28
N LYS A 94 -32.74 13.40 -5.35
CA LYS A 94 -33.24 12.22 -6.06
C LYS A 94 -32.07 11.26 -6.32
N SER A 95 -32.20 10.00 -5.90
CA SER A 95 -31.13 8.98 -5.93
C SER A 95 -30.35 8.91 -7.25
N ARG A 96 -31.03 9.07 -8.39
CA ARG A 96 -30.40 9.12 -9.72
C ARG A 96 -29.43 10.29 -9.89
N VAL A 97 -29.79 11.46 -9.36
CA VAL A 97 -28.95 12.66 -9.44
C VAL A 97 -27.69 12.49 -8.58
N GLN A 98 -27.82 11.90 -7.39
CA GLN A 98 -26.68 11.63 -6.52
C GLN A 98 -25.67 10.71 -7.22
N LYS A 99 -26.14 9.57 -7.70
CA LYS A 99 -25.32 8.62 -8.46
C LYS A 99 -24.69 9.25 -9.70
N ASP A 100 -25.39 10.22 -10.31
CA ASP A 100 -24.83 10.96 -11.42
C ASP A 100 -23.68 11.89 -11.03
N MET A 101 -23.76 12.54 -9.87
CA MET A 101 -22.70 13.41 -9.36
C MET A 101 -21.51 12.60 -8.83
N ASP A 102 -21.76 11.49 -8.13
CA ASP A 102 -20.72 10.60 -7.60
C ASP A 102 -19.81 10.06 -8.71
N ASP A 103 -20.42 9.53 -9.78
CA ASP A 103 -19.72 9.01 -10.95
C ASP A 103 -18.99 10.12 -11.73
N LEU A 104 -19.57 11.33 -11.82
CA LEU A 104 -18.90 12.45 -12.45
C LEU A 104 -17.67 12.91 -11.64
N GLY A 105 -17.77 12.94 -10.31
CA GLY A 105 -16.66 13.28 -9.42
C GLY A 105 -15.53 12.25 -9.48
N GLU A 106 -15.87 10.96 -9.44
CA GLU A 106 -14.89 9.89 -9.60
C GLU A 106 -14.15 10.02 -10.94
N LYS A 107 -14.88 10.19 -12.04
CA LYS A 107 -14.29 10.27 -13.39
C LYS A 107 -13.44 11.51 -13.60
N SER A 108 -13.89 12.69 -13.13
CA SER A 108 -13.12 13.92 -13.29
C SER A 108 -11.82 13.88 -12.48
N LEU A 109 -11.84 13.35 -11.27
CA LEU A 109 -10.64 13.19 -10.45
C LEU A 109 -9.68 12.14 -11.02
N ASN A 110 -10.17 10.98 -11.46
CA ASN A 110 -9.34 9.96 -12.11
C ASN A 110 -8.66 10.49 -13.39
N LEU A 111 -9.36 11.37 -14.11
CA LEU A 111 -8.81 12.05 -15.27
C LEU A 111 -7.68 13.00 -14.87
N ILE A 112 -7.85 13.78 -13.80
CA ILE A 112 -6.78 14.64 -13.26
C ILE A 112 -5.59 13.80 -12.78
N HIS A 113 -5.83 12.70 -12.05
CA HIS A 113 -4.78 11.78 -11.62
C HIS A 113 -3.99 11.22 -12.81
N SER A 114 -4.68 10.75 -13.85
CA SER A 114 -4.05 10.25 -15.07
C SER A 114 -3.22 11.33 -15.78
N ILE A 115 -3.64 12.59 -15.68
CA ILE A 115 -2.91 13.73 -16.24
C ILE A 115 -1.66 14.06 -15.41
N LEU A 116 -1.78 14.12 -14.08
CA LEU A 116 -0.70 14.56 -13.19
C LEU A 116 0.37 13.48 -12.94
N SER A 117 -0.02 12.20 -12.87
CA SER A 117 0.87 11.04 -12.65
C SER A 117 1.94 10.86 -13.75
N GLY A 118 1.73 11.45 -14.92
CA GLY A 118 2.83 11.95 -15.74
C GLY A 118 3.45 11.00 -16.76
N GLU A 119 2.69 10.02 -17.26
CA GLU A 119 3.11 9.24 -18.43
C GLU A 119 2.71 9.90 -19.77
N LEU A 120 1.90 10.97 -19.76
CA LEU A 120 1.34 11.62 -20.96
C LEU A 120 2.31 12.50 -21.75
N TYR A 121 3.47 12.83 -21.21
CA TYR A 121 4.24 13.97 -21.70
C TYR A 121 5.13 13.72 -22.92
N GLY A 122 5.09 12.57 -23.57
CA GLY A 122 5.97 12.31 -24.71
C GLY A 122 5.27 11.47 -25.75
N GLY A 123 5.22 11.94 -26.99
CA GLY A 123 5.04 11.06 -28.14
C GLY A 123 6.29 10.20 -28.33
N GLU A 124 6.85 10.17 -29.54
CA GLU A 124 8.12 9.51 -29.83
C GLU A 124 9.33 10.15 -29.11
N GLU A 125 9.19 11.39 -28.62
CA GLU A 125 10.23 12.09 -27.85
C GLU A 125 10.32 11.61 -26.39
N LYS A 126 11.48 11.09 -26.02
CA LYS A 126 11.84 10.80 -24.62
C LYS A 126 12.12 12.11 -23.89
N LEU A 127 11.10 12.68 -23.24
CA LEU A 127 11.35 13.78 -22.30
C LEU A 127 12.27 13.36 -21.15
N SER A 128 13.19 14.26 -20.84
CA SER A 128 14.04 14.22 -19.66
C SER A 128 13.21 14.32 -18.36
N PRO A 129 13.74 13.86 -17.21
CA PRO A 129 13.07 14.02 -15.92
C PRO A 129 12.73 15.48 -15.59
N ALA A 130 13.63 16.42 -15.91
CA ALA A 130 13.45 17.85 -15.65
C ALA A 130 12.26 18.42 -16.43
N GLU A 131 12.12 18.08 -17.72
CA GLU A 131 10.99 18.54 -18.54
C GLU A 131 9.64 18.00 -18.05
N ARG A 132 9.61 16.79 -17.48
CA ARG A 132 8.38 16.24 -16.88
C ARG A 132 7.98 17.01 -15.64
N VAL A 133 8.94 17.36 -14.79
CA VAL A 133 8.71 18.19 -13.61
C VAL A 133 8.21 19.57 -14.02
N GLU A 134 8.81 20.18 -15.03
CA GLU A 134 8.40 21.49 -15.54
C GLU A 134 6.98 21.46 -16.12
N ARG A 135 6.66 20.47 -16.97
CA ARG A 135 5.31 20.32 -17.50
C ARG A 135 4.28 20.13 -16.40
N LYS A 136 4.60 19.32 -15.39
CA LYS A 136 3.73 19.11 -14.24
C LYS A 136 3.53 20.42 -13.45
N SER A 137 4.58 21.21 -13.24
CA SER A 137 4.52 22.55 -12.64
C SER A 137 3.56 23.48 -13.40
N VAL A 138 3.61 23.46 -14.75
CA VAL A 138 2.68 24.24 -15.59
C VAL A 138 1.22 23.82 -15.36
N LEU A 139 0.91 22.51 -15.26
CA LEU A 139 -0.46 22.05 -15.00
C LEU A 139 -0.95 22.46 -13.61
N ILE A 140 -0.08 22.37 -12.62
CA ILE A 140 -0.38 22.78 -11.24
C ILE A 140 -0.72 24.26 -11.20
N ARG A 141 0.03 25.12 -11.91
CA ARG A 141 -0.29 26.55 -12.02
C ARG A 141 -1.62 26.82 -12.74
N ILE A 142 -1.98 26.02 -13.75
CA ILE A 142 -3.29 26.13 -14.42
C ILE A 142 -4.41 25.82 -13.43
N ILE A 143 -4.25 24.77 -12.62
CA ILE A 143 -5.21 24.39 -11.59
C ILE A 143 -5.33 25.48 -10.53
N GLU A 144 -4.21 25.97 -10.00
CA GLU A 144 -4.19 27.04 -9.01
C GLU A 144 -4.89 28.31 -9.53
N LYS A 145 -4.60 28.73 -10.77
CA LYS A 145 -5.26 29.88 -11.41
C LYS A 145 -6.75 29.69 -11.57
N LYS A 146 -7.21 28.45 -11.74
CA LYS A 146 -8.62 28.14 -11.82
C LYS A 146 -9.31 28.26 -10.46
N MET A 147 -8.62 27.82 -9.40
CA MET A 147 -9.12 27.83 -8.03
C MET A 147 -9.13 29.21 -7.37
N LEU A 148 -8.10 30.02 -7.63
CA LEU A 148 -7.88 31.28 -6.93
C LEU A 148 -8.16 32.48 -7.84
N SER A 149 -8.70 33.56 -7.25
CA SER A 149 -8.75 34.86 -7.92
C SER A 149 -7.32 35.38 -8.17
N SER A 150 -7.15 36.28 -9.15
CA SER A 150 -5.84 36.78 -9.58
C SER A 150 -4.98 37.39 -8.46
N GLU A 151 -5.58 37.77 -7.33
CA GLU A 151 -4.91 38.38 -6.18
C GLU A 151 -4.27 37.36 -5.22
N HIS A 152 -4.64 36.08 -5.31
CA HIS A 152 -4.15 35.02 -4.43
C HIS A 152 -3.21 34.02 -5.12
N LEU A 153 -2.83 34.28 -6.38
CA LEU A 153 -1.93 33.43 -7.14
C LEU A 153 -0.52 33.42 -6.55
N SER A 154 0.03 32.23 -6.31
CA SER A 154 1.44 32.08 -5.99
C SER A 154 2.31 32.31 -7.22
N ASN A 155 3.45 32.98 -7.04
CA ASN A 155 4.51 33.03 -8.06
C ASN A 155 5.35 31.72 -8.09
N ASP A 156 5.19 30.86 -7.09
CA ASP A 156 5.96 29.64 -6.85
C ASP A 156 5.08 28.38 -7.02
N SER A 157 5.57 27.43 -7.82
CA SER A 157 4.86 26.17 -8.08
C SER A 157 4.77 25.27 -6.86
N GLU A 158 5.71 25.32 -5.92
CA GLU A 158 5.63 24.47 -4.73
C GLU A 158 4.50 24.97 -3.82
N LYS A 159 4.41 26.28 -3.58
CA LYS A 159 3.26 26.89 -2.89
C LYS A 159 1.93 26.60 -3.58
N ALA A 160 1.90 26.61 -4.92
CA ALA A 160 0.70 26.24 -5.68
C ALA A 160 0.23 24.81 -5.38
N ARG A 161 1.17 23.85 -5.24
CA ARG A 161 0.84 22.47 -4.83
C ARG A 161 0.19 22.42 -3.46
N VAL A 162 0.73 23.18 -2.52
CA VAL A 162 0.22 23.23 -1.14
C VAL A 162 -1.21 23.75 -1.10
N GLU A 163 -1.52 24.83 -1.84
CA GLU A 163 -2.88 25.39 -1.89
C GLU A 163 -3.89 24.41 -2.53
N ILE A 164 -3.50 23.72 -3.60
CA ILE A 164 -4.31 22.64 -4.20
C ILE A 164 -4.49 21.50 -3.18
N GLY A 165 -3.43 21.13 -2.47
CA GLY A 165 -3.47 20.11 -1.42
C GLY A 165 -4.43 20.47 -0.29
N LYS A 166 -4.42 21.73 0.17
CA LYS A 166 -5.35 22.25 1.19
C LYS A 166 -6.80 22.21 0.70
N PHE A 167 -7.06 22.57 -0.55
CA PHE A 167 -8.40 22.46 -1.14
C PHE A 167 -8.88 21.01 -1.19
N LEU A 168 -8.04 20.07 -1.63
CA LEU A 168 -8.37 18.65 -1.66
C LEU A 168 -8.62 18.10 -0.24
N ALA A 169 -7.79 18.50 0.72
CA ALA A 169 -7.96 18.13 2.12
C ALA A 169 -9.30 18.64 2.68
N LYS A 170 -9.67 19.90 2.41
CA LYS A 170 -10.98 20.44 2.79
C LYS A 170 -12.13 19.72 2.11
N SER A 171 -11.95 19.33 0.85
CA SER A 171 -12.97 18.63 0.06
C SER A 171 -13.12 17.16 0.44
N ALA A 172 -12.10 16.55 1.04
CA ALA A 172 -12.08 15.15 1.44
C ALA A 172 -13.19 14.80 2.44
N GLU A 173 -13.56 15.72 3.31
CA GLU A 173 -14.65 15.53 4.29
C GLU A 173 -15.98 15.13 3.63
N PHE A 174 -16.26 15.74 2.46
CA PHE A 174 -17.54 15.61 1.77
C PHE A 174 -17.60 14.42 0.81
N SER A 175 -16.63 13.51 0.86
CA SER A 175 -16.57 12.40 -0.08
C SER A 175 -17.78 11.44 0.07
N PRO A 176 -18.62 11.28 -0.97
CA PRO A 176 -19.86 10.51 -0.87
C PRO A 176 -19.61 9.00 -0.99
N THR A 177 -18.60 8.57 -1.75
CA THR A 177 -18.35 7.16 -2.05
C THR A 177 -16.86 6.78 -1.87
N PRO A 178 -16.54 5.49 -1.66
CA PRO A 178 -15.15 5.03 -1.60
C PRO A 178 -14.35 5.36 -2.86
N ALA A 179 -14.99 5.37 -4.03
CA ALA A 179 -14.29 5.65 -5.28
C ALA A 179 -13.87 7.11 -5.40
N VAL A 180 -14.74 8.05 -5.01
CA VAL A 180 -14.39 9.48 -4.94
C VAL A 180 -13.30 9.70 -3.89
N ALA A 181 -13.41 9.05 -2.72
CA ALA A 181 -12.38 9.12 -1.68
C ALA A 181 -11.00 8.69 -2.20
N VAL A 182 -10.91 7.55 -2.91
CA VAL A 182 -9.67 7.08 -3.52
C VAL A 182 -9.17 8.08 -4.57
N ALA A 183 -10.04 8.57 -5.45
CA ALA A 183 -9.63 9.50 -6.51
C ALA A 183 -9.09 10.84 -5.95
N ILE A 184 -9.64 11.32 -4.83
CA ILE A 184 -9.08 12.49 -4.11
C ILE A 184 -7.66 12.19 -3.61
N LEU A 185 -7.48 11.04 -2.97
CA LEU A 185 -6.18 10.63 -2.41
C LEU A 185 -5.14 10.42 -3.51
N ASP A 186 -5.52 9.85 -4.65
CA ASP A 186 -4.66 9.65 -5.82
C ASP A 186 -4.18 10.99 -6.40
N VAL A 187 -5.09 11.95 -6.60
CA VAL A 187 -4.73 13.30 -7.06
C VAL A 187 -3.84 14.02 -6.03
N PHE A 188 -4.10 13.83 -4.73
CA PHE A 188 -3.27 14.40 -3.68
C PHE A 188 -1.86 13.80 -3.66
N GLU A 189 -1.72 12.49 -3.82
CA GLU A 189 -0.42 11.82 -3.93
C GLU A 189 0.37 12.35 -5.13
N ASP A 190 -0.32 12.58 -6.25
CA ASP A 190 0.28 13.17 -7.43
C ASP A 190 0.80 14.58 -7.22
N LEU A 191 0.39 15.33 -6.19
CA LEU A 191 1.00 16.62 -5.89
C LEU A 191 2.44 16.47 -5.41
N LYS A 192 2.80 15.31 -4.83
CA LYS A 192 4.14 15.03 -4.26
C LYS A 192 4.60 16.13 -3.28
N LEU A 193 3.72 16.48 -2.35
CA LEU A 193 4.03 17.40 -1.25
C LEU A 193 5.19 16.87 -0.40
N ASP A 194 6.02 17.78 0.09
CA ASP A 194 7.17 17.43 0.90
C ASP A 194 6.75 16.82 2.26
N GLU A 195 7.58 15.95 2.85
CA GLU A 195 7.25 15.30 4.13
C GLU A 195 7.36 16.23 5.34
N ASP A 196 8.28 17.19 5.27
CA ASP A 196 8.61 18.06 6.37
C ASP A 196 8.03 19.46 6.19
N ASP A 197 8.18 20.06 5.00
CA ASP A 197 7.68 21.41 4.74
C ASP A 197 6.13 21.45 4.69
N ASP A 198 5.52 20.39 4.15
CA ASP A 198 4.06 20.30 3.95
C ASP A 198 3.37 19.34 4.93
N ALA A 199 4.03 19.06 6.05
CA ALA A 199 3.63 18.03 7.01
C ALA A 199 2.19 18.20 7.51
N GLU A 200 1.73 19.43 7.74
CA GLU A 200 0.38 19.70 8.25
C GLU A 200 -0.70 19.34 7.22
N THR A 201 -0.52 19.73 5.96
CA THR A 201 -1.46 19.39 4.87
C THR A 201 -1.55 17.88 4.68
N ARG A 202 -0.39 17.18 4.71
CA ARG A 202 -0.34 15.72 4.64
C ARG A 202 -0.99 15.05 5.84
N LYS A 203 -0.80 15.60 7.05
CA LYS A 203 -1.42 15.11 8.29
C LYS A 203 -2.94 15.23 8.23
N ILE A 204 -3.49 16.35 7.77
CA ILE A 204 -4.94 16.52 7.58
C ILE A 204 -5.46 15.47 6.59
N MET A 205 -4.79 15.28 5.45
CA MET A 205 -5.21 14.26 4.48
C MET A 205 -5.11 12.83 5.06
N ALA A 206 -4.09 12.54 5.87
CA ALA A 206 -3.98 11.26 6.58
C ALA A 206 -5.15 11.04 7.56
N LYS A 207 -5.62 12.09 8.25
CA LYS A 207 -6.81 12.01 9.11
C LYS A 207 -8.06 11.63 8.31
N TYR A 208 -8.25 12.21 7.13
CA TYR A 208 -9.38 11.84 6.27
C TYR A 208 -9.26 10.43 5.69
N ALA A 209 -8.06 10.01 5.25
CA ALA A 209 -7.83 8.62 4.85
C ALA A 209 -8.17 7.63 5.97
N LEU A 210 -7.80 7.96 7.22
CA LEU A 210 -8.17 7.18 8.39
C LEU A 210 -9.68 7.22 8.66
N ALA A 211 -10.32 8.38 8.53
CA ALA A 211 -11.77 8.54 8.66
C ALA A 211 -12.54 7.69 7.63
N TYR A 212 -12.03 7.56 6.41
CA TYR A 212 -12.59 6.68 5.40
C TYR A 212 -12.53 5.20 5.78
N LEU A 213 -11.46 4.74 6.44
CA LEU A 213 -11.37 3.37 6.98
C LEU A 213 -12.40 3.12 8.11
N LYS A 214 -12.74 4.17 8.85
CA LYS A 214 -13.76 4.19 9.91
C LYS A 214 -15.20 4.34 9.41
N LYS A 215 -15.43 4.71 8.15
CA LYS A 215 -16.79 4.95 7.63
C LYS A 215 -17.47 3.64 7.21
N ASP A 216 -18.75 3.51 7.56
CA ASP A 216 -19.59 2.40 7.11
C ASP A 216 -20.17 2.69 5.72
N TRP A 217 -19.44 2.24 4.70
CA TRP A 217 -19.81 2.45 3.30
C TRP A 217 -21.00 1.60 2.83
N SER A 218 -21.41 0.59 3.60
CA SER A 218 -22.56 -0.26 3.24
C SER A 218 -23.89 0.50 3.21
N LYS A 219 -23.96 1.64 3.93
CA LYS A 219 -25.12 2.53 3.98
C LYS A 219 -25.23 3.46 2.77
N VAL A 220 -24.19 3.55 1.95
CA VAL A 220 -24.14 4.46 0.78
C VAL A 220 -24.76 3.80 -0.46
N ASP A 221 -24.29 2.59 -0.80
CA ASP A 221 -24.81 1.77 -1.90
C ASP A 221 -24.46 0.31 -1.55
N GLU A 222 -25.34 -0.65 -1.89
CA GLU A 222 -25.09 -2.08 -1.70
C GLU A 222 -23.80 -2.54 -2.40
N LEU A 223 -23.42 -1.87 -3.50
CA LEU A 223 -22.18 -2.10 -4.23
C LEU A 223 -20.92 -1.90 -3.36
N TRP A 224 -21.01 -1.13 -2.28
CA TRP A 224 -19.89 -0.83 -1.37
C TRP A 224 -19.88 -1.69 -0.11
N SER A 225 -20.65 -2.78 -0.11
CA SER A 225 -20.63 -3.78 0.96
C SER A 225 -19.62 -4.91 0.70
N LYS A 226 -19.45 -5.34 -0.56
CA LYS A 226 -18.68 -6.52 -0.96
C LYS A 226 -18.15 -6.39 -2.40
N GLY A 227 -17.20 -7.26 -2.74
CA GLY A 227 -16.71 -7.42 -4.11
C GLY A 227 -15.42 -6.67 -4.44
N THR A 228 -14.89 -6.91 -5.63
CA THR A 228 -13.54 -6.46 -6.02
C THR A 228 -13.38 -4.95 -5.95
N ARG A 229 -14.36 -4.18 -6.44
CA ARG A 229 -14.30 -2.71 -6.45
C ARG A 229 -14.15 -2.14 -5.04
N TYR A 230 -14.95 -2.63 -4.09
CA TYR A 230 -14.86 -2.25 -2.69
C TYR A 230 -13.52 -2.66 -2.06
N THR A 231 -13.07 -3.91 -2.28
CA THR A 231 -11.79 -4.37 -1.74
C THR A 231 -10.59 -3.59 -2.31
N CYS A 232 -10.64 -3.17 -3.58
CA CYS A 232 -9.63 -2.30 -4.17
C CYS A 232 -9.66 -0.91 -3.53
N ALA A 233 -10.84 -0.31 -3.33
CA ALA A 233 -10.92 0.98 -2.66
C ALA A 233 -10.35 0.94 -1.23
N VAL A 234 -10.68 -0.10 -0.45
CA VAL A 234 -10.12 -0.29 0.90
C VAL A 234 -8.60 -0.46 0.87
N ARG A 235 -8.08 -1.22 -0.11
CA ARG A 235 -6.63 -1.40 -0.33
C ARG A 235 -5.95 -0.04 -0.55
N ASP A 236 -6.53 0.79 -1.40
CA ASP A 236 -5.94 2.06 -1.83
C ASP A 236 -6.02 3.11 -0.71
N ILE A 237 -7.16 3.23 -0.03
CA ILE A 237 -7.31 4.11 1.15
C ILE A 237 -6.28 3.74 2.24
N LEU A 238 -6.10 2.44 2.53
CA LEU A 238 -5.13 1.99 3.51
C LEU A 238 -3.69 2.30 3.08
N HIS A 239 -3.36 2.11 1.81
CA HIS A 239 -2.05 2.44 1.28
C HIS A 239 -1.75 3.93 1.40
N HIS A 240 -2.71 4.78 1.03
CA HIS A 240 -2.62 6.23 1.17
C HIS A 240 -2.44 6.66 2.61
N TYR A 241 -3.26 6.14 3.55
CA TYR A 241 -3.12 6.45 4.97
C TYR A 241 -1.69 6.21 5.48
N ILE A 242 -1.09 5.06 5.13
CA ILE A 242 0.27 4.73 5.55
C ILE A 242 1.29 5.68 4.91
N ARG A 243 1.17 5.98 3.62
CA ARG A 243 2.15 6.82 2.89
C ARG A 243 2.05 8.31 3.20
N LEU A 244 0.88 8.78 3.62
CA LEU A 244 0.70 10.17 4.02
C LEU A 244 1.40 10.47 5.36
N ARG A 245 1.65 9.45 6.18
CA ARG A 245 2.45 9.59 7.40
C ARG A 245 3.93 9.76 7.10
N LYS A 246 4.62 10.47 8.00
CA LYS A 246 6.08 10.62 7.96
C LYS A 246 6.74 9.25 7.96
N GLU A 247 7.85 9.14 7.25
CA GLU A 247 8.58 7.89 7.07
C GLU A 247 8.85 7.09 8.35
N LYS A 248 9.19 7.76 9.46
CA LYS A 248 9.43 7.13 10.76
C LYS A 248 8.17 6.52 11.40
N ASP A 249 7.00 7.08 11.12
CA ASP A 249 5.73 6.69 11.75
C ASP A 249 4.95 5.64 10.92
N GLN A 250 5.41 5.31 9.72
CA GLN A 250 4.74 4.36 8.83
C GLN A 250 4.73 2.94 9.42
N LEU A 251 5.85 2.50 10.00
CA LEU A 251 5.93 1.18 10.64
C LEU A 251 5.05 1.11 11.88
N LEU A 252 5.00 2.18 12.67
CA LEU A 252 4.12 2.28 13.84
C LEU A 252 2.65 2.21 13.42
N ALA A 253 2.27 2.90 12.33
CA ALA A 253 0.92 2.82 11.77
C ALA A 253 0.54 1.39 11.36
N ILE A 254 1.46 0.69 10.67
CA ILE A 254 1.27 -0.70 10.26
C ILE A 254 1.12 -1.59 11.51
N GLN A 255 2.02 -1.45 12.48
CA GLN A 255 2.01 -2.24 13.71
C GLN A 255 0.70 -2.03 14.47
N TRP A 256 0.30 -0.78 14.65
CA TRP A 256 -0.92 -0.41 15.35
C TRP A 256 -2.17 -0.98 14.68
N ILE A 257 -2.30 -0.87 13.35
CA ILE A 257 -3.42 -1.47 12.61
C ILE A 257 -3.44 -2.99 12.82
N LEU A 258 -2.29 -3.65 12.77
CA LEU A 258 -2.18 -5.09 12.97
C LEU A 258 -2.63 -5.52 14.37
N THR A 259 -2.08 -4.88 15.41
CA THR A 259 -2.29 -5.26 16.81
C THR A 259 -3.61 -4.79 17.39
N ASN A 260 -4.22 -3.72 16.86
CA ASN A 260 -5.44 -3.15 17.43
C ASN A 260 -6.69 -3.37 16.57
N LYS A 261 -6.57 -3.45 15.24
CA LYS A 261 -7.73 -3.48 14.34
C LYS A 261 -7.85 -4.79 13.57
N VAL A 262 -6.79 -5.26 12.93
CA VAL A 262 -6.79 -6.56 12.23
C VAL A 262 -6.99 -7.70 13.23
N VAL A 263 -6.42 -7.57 14.43
CA VAL A 263 -6.58 -8.57 15.49
C VAL A 263 -8.04 -8.79 15.91
N GLN A 264 -8.92 -7.81 15.69
CA GLN A 264 -10.35 -7.95 16.03
C GLN A 264 -11.06 -8.97 15.14
N LEU A 265 -10.43 -9.35 14.01
CA LEU A 265 -10.92 -10.42 13.14
C LEU A 265 -10.59 -11.83 13.66
N VAL A 266 -9.71 -11.94 14.67
CA VAL A 266 -9.32 -13.23 15.27
C VAL A 266 -10.45 -13.73 16.17
N PRO A 267 -11.04 -14.91 15.87
CA PRO A 267 -12.04 -15.53 16.74
C PRO A 267 -11.48 -15.81 18.14
N GLU A 268 -12.30 -15.71 19.19
CA GLU A 268 -11.88 -15.98 20.59
C GLU A 268 -11.13 -17.31 20.75
N ASP A 269 -11.61 -18.37 20.09
CA ASP A 269 -11.02 -19.72 20.13
C ASP A 269 -9.58 -19.76 19.56
N ASP A 270 -9.28 -18.90 18.59
CA ASP A 270 -7.98 -18.81 17.91
C ASP A 270 -7.03 -17.81 18.60
N LYS A 271 -7.52 -17.00 19.54
CA LYS A 271 -6.70 -15.98 20.22
C LYS A 271 -5.57 -16.61 21.02
N ARG A 272 -5.84 -17.73 21.70
CA ARG A 272 -4.83 -18.46 22.50
C ARG A 272 -3.77 -19.14 21.63
N LYS A 273 -4.11 -19.52 20.39
CA LYS A 273 -3.22 -20.27 19.47
C LYS A 273 -2.31 -19.38 18.63
N SER A 274 -2.79 -18.19 18.29
CA SER A 274 -2.09 -17.30 17.35
C SER A 274 -0.96 -16.48 18.00
N CYS A 275 -0.93 -16.33 19.32
CA CYS A 275 0.02 -15.47 20.06
C CYS A 275 0.05 -14.00 19.60
N VAL A 276 -0.87 -13.57 18.72
CA VAL A 276 -0.88 -12.21 18.14
C VAL A 276 -1.07 -11.14 19.22
N PHE A 277 -1.79 -11.49 20.30
CA PHE A 277 -2.13 -10.59 21.42
C PHE A 277 -0.97 -10.29 22.37
N SER A 278 0.18 -10.98 22.26
CA SER A 278 1.35 -10.65 23.07
C SER A 278 2.09 -9.41 22.56
N GLN A 279 1.68 -8.87 21.41
CA GLN A 279 2.26 -7.67 20.80
C GLN A 279 1.29 -6.51 21.04
N GLN A 280 1.67 -5.60 21.93
CA GLN A 280 0.97 -4.32 22.11
C GLN A 280 1.72 -3.25 21.35
N SER A 281 0.97 -2.34 20.73
CA SER A 281 1.52 -1.19 20.04
C SER A 281 0.57 -0.03 20.27
N ASP A 282 1.15 1.10 20.63
CA ASP A 282 0.43 2.36 20.77
C ASP A 282 0.92 3.34 19.70
N ASP A 283 0.05 4.27 19.34
CA ASP A 283 0.32 5.25 18.30
C ASP A 283 -0.12 6.63 18.78
N ASP A 284 0.86 7.40 19.23
CA ASP A 284 0.66 8.72 19.84
C ASP A 284 0.06 9.75 18.89
N LEU A 285 0.12 9.51 17.58
CA LEU A 285 -0.46 10.38 16.57
C LEU A 285 -1.97 10.19 16.42
N LEU A 286 -2.56 9.19 17.08
CA LEU A 286 -4.01 8.93 17.04
C LEU A 286 -4.74 9.60 18.20
N GLU A 287 -5.87 10.23 17.88
CA GLU A 287 -6.78 10.81 18.86
C GLU A 287 -7.48 9.70 19.67
N LYS A 288 -8.02 10.03 20.86
CA LYS A 288 -8.65 9.01 21.73
C LYS A 288 -9.85 8.36 21.06
N GLU A 289 -10.58 9.14 20.27
CA GLU A 289 -11.71 8.74 19.45
C GLU A 289 -11.27 7.74 18.38
N ASP A 290 -10.15 7.98 17.71
CA ASP A 290 -9.58 7.10 16.68
C ASP A 290 -9.20 5.74 17.25
N ARG A 291 -8.62 5.72 18.46
CA ARG A 291 -8.21 4.48 19.12
C ARG A 291 -9.40 3.58 19.43
N LYS A 292 -10.52 4.16 19.85
CA LYS A 292 -11.77 3.45 20.18
C LYS A 292 -12.65 3.15 18.97
N ALA A 293 -12.47 3.85 17.85
CA ALA A 293 -13.34 3.71 16.69
C ALA A 293 -13.32 2.30 16.08
N THR A 294 -14.47 1.86 15.58
CA THR A 294 -14.60 0.63 14.79
C THR A 294 -14.24 0.92 13.34
N PHE A 295 -13.40 0.06 12.74
CA PHE A 295 -12.98 0.22 11.35
C PHE A 295 -13.85 -0.67 10.48
N TYR A 296 -14.96 -0.14 9.97
CA TYR A 296 -15.92 -0.92 9.15
C TYR A 296 -15.29 -1.48 7.87
N CYS A 297 -14.22 -0.84 7.35
CA CYS A 297 -13.48 -1.36 6.20
C CYS A 297 -12.65 -2.61 6.52
N ILE A 298 -12.37 -2.90 7.80
CA ILE A 298 -11.60 -4.07 8.23
C ILE A 298 -12.59 -5.19 8.57
N SER A 299 -12.72 -6.14 7.65
CA SER A 299 -13.62 -7.28 7.77
C SER A 299 -12.95 -8.55 7.24
N LYS A 300 -13.59 -9.71 7.44
CA LYS A 300 -13.13 -10.97 6.85
C LYS A 300 -13.04 -10.90 5.32
N THR A 301 -13.91 -10.13 4.68
CA THR A 301 -13.95 -10.01 3.21
C THR A 301 -12.81 -9.16 2.65
N THR A 302 -12.38 -8.14 3.40
CA THR A 302 -11.30 -7.23 3.03
C THR A 302 -9.95 -7.66 3.60
N PHE A 303 -9.91 -8.65 4.50
CA PHE A 303 -8.69 -9.12 5.14
C PHE A 303 -7.58 -9.47 4.13
N GLY A 304 -7.90 -10.18 3.05
CA GLY A 304 -6.89 -10.59 2.07
C GLY A 304 -6.17 -9.41 1.41
N VAL A 305 -6.89 -8.33 1.08
CA VAL A 305 -6.29 -7.12 0.51
C VAL A 305 -5.57 -6.29 1.56
N ILE A 306 -6.11 -6.17 2.76
CA ILE A 306 -5.47 -5.48 3.89
C ILE A 306 -4.14 -6.15 4.24
N PHE A 307 -4.14 -7.47 4.39
CA PHE A 307 -2.94 -8.26 4.67
C PHE A 307 -1.85 -8.00 3.64
N LYS A 308 -2.20 -8.07 2.36
CA LYS A 308 -1.27 -7.82 1.26
C LYS A 308 -0.76 -6.37 1.27
N THR A 309 -1.62 -5.39 1.51
CA THR A 309 -1.24 -3.97 1.58
C THR A 309 -0.29 -3.70 2.74
N LEU A 310 -0.59 -4.18 3.95
CA LEU A 310 0.26 -3.97 5.12
C LEU A 310 1.64 -4.62 4.92
N PHE A 311 1.68 -5.85 4.42
CA PHE A 311 2.94 -6.53 4.14
C PHE A 311 3.75 -5.85 3.01
N GLY A 312 3.06 -5.39 1.96
CA GLY A 312 3.70 -4.64 0.88
C GLY A 312 4.30 -3.33 1.36
N ASN A 313 3.57 -2.54 2.15
CA ASN A 313 4.09 -1.27 2.70
C ASN A 313 5.24 -1.51 3.69
N LEU A 314 5.19 -2.57 4.50
CA LEU A 314 6.31 -2.99 5.35
C LEU A 314 7.57 -3.22 4.50
N ASN A 315 7.47 -4.01 3.43
CA ASN A 315 8.58 -4.27 2.51
C ASN A 315 9.09 -2.99 1.84
N SER A 316 8.20 -2.15 1.33
CA SER A 316 8.55 -0.87 0.72
C SER A 316 9.32 0.04 1.69
N ARG A 317 8.93 0.06 2.97
CA ARG A 317 9.63 0.83 3.99
C ARG A 317 10.99 0.23 4.31
N CYS A 318 11.08 -1.08 4.51
CA CYS A 318 12.36 -1.75 4.80
C CYS A 318 13.39 -1.58 3.68
N LEU A 319 12.96 -1.44 2.42
CA LEU A 319 13.85 -1.19 1.29
C LEU A 319 14.49 0.21 1.30
N LYS A 320 13.92 1.18 2.03
CA LYS A 320 14.48 2.53 2.17
C LYS A 320 15.60 2.61 3.19
N TYR A 321 15.72 1.64 4.10
CA TYR A 321 16.84 1.57 5.03
C TYR A 321 18.10 1.11 4.29
N ASP A 322 18.98 2.04 3.91
CA ASP A 322 20.30 1.72 3.39
C ASP A 322 21.38 1.97 4.45
N MET A 323 21.89 0.88 5.02
CA MET A 323 23.04 0.87 5.93
C MET A 323 24.34 0.54 5.18
N SER A 324 24.43 0.84 3.88
CA SER A 324 25.67 0.61 3.13
C SER A 324 26.84 1.39 3.76
N ALA A 325 28.06 0.89 3.54
CA ALA A 325 29.28 1.59 3.96
C ALA A 325 29.37 3.02 3.38
N SER A 326 28.66 3.30 2.28
CA SER A 326 28.51 4.64 1.71
C SER A 326 27.59 5.53 2.54
N ALA A 327 26.46 5.00 3.03
CA ALA A 327 25.53 5.73 3.89
C ALA A 327 26.16 6.05 5.26
N ALA A 328 26.88 5.08 5.84
CA ALA A 328 27.59 5.26 7.10
C ALA A 328 28.69 6.34 7.03
N LYS A 329 29.43 6.42 5.92
CA LYS A 329 30.47 7.45 5.70
C LYS A 329 29.92 8.88 5.59
N ASN A 330 28.68 9.03 5.15
CA ASN A 330 28.04 10.32 4.98
C ASN A 330 27.33 10.82 6.26
N GLY A 331 27.50 10.13 7.40
CA GLY A 331 26.83 10.47 8.65
C GLY A 331 25.31 10.23 8.63
N GLY A 332 24.80 9.51 7.63
CA GLY A 332 23.36 9.29 7.42
C GLY A 332 22.77 8.11 8.19
N VAL A 333 23.50 7.55 9.15
CA VAL A 333 23.11 6.34 9.87
C VAL A 333 23.06 6.61 11.36
N ASP A 334 21.86 6.87 11.86
CA ASP A 334 21.58 6.79 13.30
C ASP A 334 21.31 5.31 13.66
N ILE A 335 22.18 4.76 14.51
CA ILE A 335 22.14 3.36 14.92
C ILE A 335 20.87 3.07 15.73
N GLU A 336 20.47 3.98 16.62
CA GLU A 336 19.34 3.76 17.53
C GLU A 336 18.00 3.77 16.79
N ASP A 337 17.79 4.78 15.94
CA ASP A 337 16.60 4.90 15.08
C ASP A 337 16.49 3.73 14.10
N THR A 338 17.64 3.26 13.59
CA THR A 338 17.70 2.11 12.69
C THR A 338 17.29 0.83 13.42
N LEU A 339 17.86 0.57 14.60
CA LEU A 339 17.51 -0.61 15.38
C LEU A 339 16.04 -0.57 15.80
N GLU A 340 15.49 0.60 16.15
CA GLU A 340 14.08 0.76 16.48
C GLU A 340 13.17 0.47 15.28
N SER A 341 13.56 0.97 14.12
CA SER A 341 12.89 0.68 12.86
C SER A 341 12.88 -0.83 12.55
N TRP A 342 14.01 -1.52 12.71
CA TRP A 342 14.10 -2.97 12.47
C TRP A 342 13.38 -3.81 13.52
N GLU A 343 13.35 -3.38 14.78
CA GLU A 343 12.51 -4.01 15.82
C GLU A 343 11.03 -3.92 15.46
N THR A 344 10.57 -2.74 15.07
CA THR A 344 9.17 -2.52 14.68
C THR A 344 8.84 -3.31 13.41
N ALA A 345 9.73 -3.30 12.41
CA ALA A 345 9.55 -4.04 11.16
C ALA A 345 9.49 -5.56 11.38
N SER A 346 10.40 -6.11 12.21
CA SER A 346 10.42 -7.54 12.53
C SER A 346 9.23 -7.98 13.39
N SER A 347 8.74 -7.12 14.29
CA SER A 347 7.48 -7.33 15.02
C SER A 347 6.28 -7.36 14.05
N CYS A 348 6.17 -6.40 13.13
CA CYS A 348 5.14 -6.39 12.09
C CYS A 348 5.16 -7.66 11.23
N PHE A 349 6.35 -8.07 10.78
CA PHE A 349 6.55 -9.31 10.04
C PHE A 349 6.07 -10.53 10.83
N LEU A 350 6.46 -10.63 12.11
CA LEU A 350 6.02 -11.71 12.99
C LEU A 350 4.49 -11.73 13.11
N ILE A 351 3.85 -10.60 13.39
CA ILE A 351 2.39 -10.51 13.53
C ILE A 351 1.69 -10.94 12.24
N LEU A 352 2.14 -10.45 11.09
CA LEU A 352 1.62 -10.86 9.78
C LEU A 352 1.75 -12.37 9.59
N CYS A 353 2.88 -12.97 9.95
CA CYS A 353 3.06 -14.41 9.88
C CYS A 353 2.13 -15.16 10.85
N LEU A 354 1.98 -14.70 12.09
CA LEU A 354 1.12 -15.31 13.10
C LEU A 354 -0.38 -15.27 12.71
N LEU A 355 -0.82 -14.25 11.99
CA LEU A 355 -2.18 -14.17 11.45
C LEU A 355 -2.50 -15.34 10.49
N LEU A 356 -1.49 -15.96 9.88
CA LEU A 356 -1.67 -17.14 9.01
C LEU A 356 -2.10 -18.39 9.78
N ARG A 357 -1.98 -18.41 11.11
CA ARG A 357 -2.46 -19.53 11.93
C ARG A 357 -3.97 -19.54 12.10
N ILE A 358 -4.65 -18.47 11.71
CA ILE A 358 -6.08 -18.28 11.95
C ILE A 358 -6.87 -18.83 10.77
N ASN A 359 -7.44 -20.02 10.96
CA ASN A 359 -8.13 -20.76 9.91
C ASN A 359 -9.26 -19.99 9.24
N LYS A 360 -10.01 -19.18 10.01
CA LYS A 360 -11.19 -18.47 9.49
C LYS A 360 -10.85 -17.33 8.51
N ILE A 361 -9.62 -16.84 8.50
CA ILE A 361 -9.17 -15.75 7.61
C ILE A 361 -8.05 -16.21 6.66
N ARG A 362 -7.51 -17.42 6.87
CA ARG A 362 -6.53 -18.06 6.00
C ARG A 362 -7.18 -18.53 4.70
N THR A 363 -6.82 -17.86 3.61
CA THR A 363 -7.20 -18.26 2.24
C THR A 363 -5.95 -18.54 1.40
N THR A 364 -6.09 -19.27 0.30
CA THR A 364 -4.98 -19.51 -0.64
C THR A 364 -4.38 -18.21 -1.19
N ALA A 365 -5.19 -17.16 -1.36
CA ALA A 365 -4.74 -15.83 -1.80
C ALA A 365 -3.89 -15.13 -0.72
N VAL A 366 -4.27 -15.25 0.55
CA VAL A 366 -3.48 -14.75 1.70
C VAL A 366 -2.15 -15.50 1.77
N LEU A 367 -2.16 -16.83 1.69
CA LEU A 367 -0.94 -17.65 1.71
C LEU A 367 -0.02 -17.35 0.53
N THR A 368 -0.57 -17.13 -0.66
CA THR A 368 0.21 -16.74 -1.83
C THR A 368 0.87 -15.37 -1.65
N SER A 369 0.14 -14.41 -1.05
CA SER A 369 0.69 -13.10 -0.70
C SER A 369 1.78 -13.23 0.36
N ALA A 370 1.58 -14.06 1.38
CA ALA A 370 2.58 -14.32 2.41
C ALA A 370 3.86 -14.96 1.86
N ILE A 371 3.76 -15.90 0.91
CA ILE A 371 4.93 -16.47 0.24
C ILE A 371 5.71 -15.37 -0.51
N LYS A 372 5.01 -14.53 -1.27
CA LYS A 372 5.65 -13.50 -2.09
C LYS A 372 6.29 -12.40 -1.22
N GLU A 373 5.50 -11.80 -0.34
CA GLU A 373 5.93 -10.65 0.47
C GLU A 373 6.86 -11.11 1.61
N GLY A 374 6.65 -12.31 2.17
CA GLY A 374 7.58 -12.90 3.13
C GLY A 374 8.94 -13.23 2.54
N LYS A 375 8.98 -13.78 1.31
CA LYS A 375 10.24 -13.95 0.57
C LYS A 375 10.98 -12.62 0.40
N GLN A 376 10.26 -11.57 -0.02
CA GLN A 376 10.86 -10.24 -0.20
C GLN A 376 11.41 -9.67 1.11
N PHE A 377 10.70 -9.85 2.22
CA PHE A 377 11.15 -9.42 3.54
C PHE A 377 12.45 -10.14 3.95
N LEU A 378 12.51 -11.46 3.79
CA LEU A 378 13.70 -12.26 4.11
C LEU A 378 14.90 -11.86 3.25
N ILE A 379 14.70 -11.56 1.97
CA ILE A 379 15.75 -11.01 1.09
C ILE A 379 16.27 -9.68 1.68
N THR A 380 15.37 -8.77 2.05
CA THR A 380 15.75 -7.44 2.56
C THR A 380 16.49 -7.52 3.89
N VAL A 381 16.03 -8.35 4.83
CA VAL A 381 16.70 -8.63 6.11
C VAL A 381 18.10 -9.23 5.91
N SER A 382 18.29 -10.03 4.86
CA SER A 382 19.57 -10.70 4.61
C SER A 382 20.59 -9.82 3.86
N LYS A 383 20.22 -8.60 3.46
CA LYS A 383 21.15 -7.69 2.80
C LYS A 383 22.22 -7.22 3.78
N LYS A 384 23.45 -7.08 3.29
CA LYS A 384 24.56 -6.45 4.04
C LYS A 384 24.30 -4.98 4.40
N SER A 385 23.33 -4.34 3.77
CA SER A 385 22.88 -2.96 4.04
C SER A 385 21.68 -2.89 5.01
N SER A 386 21.35 -3.97 5.71
CA SER A 386 20.33 -3.99 6.76
C SER A 386 20.98 -3.86 8.16
N PHE A 387 20.28 -4.24 9.24
CA PHE A 387 20.90 -4.38 10.56
C PHE A 387 22.04 -5.41 10.59
N ILE A 388 22.16 -6.29 9.58
CA ILE A 388 23.34 -7.16 9.39
C ILE A 388 24.63 -6.32 9.28
N PHE A 389 24.56 -5.12 8.69
CA PHE A 389 25.70 -4.19 8.65
C PHE A 389 26.22 -3.87 10.05
N LEU A 390 25.29 -3.60 10.98
CA LEU A 390 25.64 -3.30 12.37
C LEU A 390 26.33 -4.52 12.98
N MET A 391 25.75 -5.72 12.86
CA MET A 391 26.41 -6.95 13.29
C MET A 391 27.82 -7.10 12.71
N ASP A 392 28.05 -6.75 11.45
CA ASP A 392 29.37 -6.91 10.85
C ASP A 392 30.42 -5.89 11.32
N ASN A 393 30.00 -4.73 11.83
CA ASN A 393 30.86 -3.58 12.14
C ASN A 393 30.81 -3.15 13.61
N ILE A 394 30.05 -3.83 14.46
CA ILE A 394 30.07 -3.59 15.90
C ILE A 394 31.46 -3.95 16.43
N THR A 395 32.21 -2.93 16.85
CA THR A 395 33.44 -3.08 17.62
C THR A 395 33.09 -3.29 19.09
N LYS A 396 33.75 -4.25 19.77
CA LYS A 396 33.60 -4.49 21.22
C LYS A 396 33.86 -3.17 21.96
N GLY A 397 32.80 -2.53 22.46
CA GLY A 397 32.79 -1.20 23.08
C GLY A 397 31.59 -1.02 24.01
N THR A 398 31.39 0.18 24.57
CA THR A 398 30.46 0.47 25.67
C THR A 398 28.97 0.21 25.38
N ASN A 399 28.56 0.06 24.12
CA ASN A 399 27.17 -0.20 23.72
C ASN A 399 26.93 -1.61 23.14
N PHE A 400 27.94 -2.49 23.17
CA PHE A 400 27.89 -3.82 22.56
C PHE A 400 26.69 -4.65 23.08
N ASP A 401 26.55 -4.76 24.41
CA ASP A 401 25.51 -5.58 25.03
C ASP A 401 24.10 -5.09 24.70
N THR A 402 23.90 -3.76 24.67
CA THR A 402 22.62 -3.14 24.35
C THR A 402 22.23 -3.45 22.92
N ILE A 403 23.11 -3.20 21.94
CA ILE A 403 22.74 -3.45 20.54
C ILE A 403 22.58 -4.95 20.27
N CYS A 404 23.37 -5.80 20.94
CA CYS A 404 23.22 -7.26 20.86
C CYS A 404 21.82 -7.69 21.29
N ARG A 405 21.34 -7.26 22.46
CA ARG A 405 19.97 -7.59 22.94
C ARG A 405 18.89 -7.14 21.95
N ARG A 406 19.03 -5.94 21.38
CA ARG A 406 18.09 -5.40 20.36
C ARG A 406 18.09 -6.26 19.10
N VAL A 407 19.28 -6.63 18.62
CA VAL A 407 19.46 -7.54 17.49
C VAL A 407 18.89 -8.93 17.78
N GLU A 408 19.10 -9.49 18.97
CA GLU A 408 18.52 -10.76 19.38
C GLU A 408 16.98 -10.73 19.33
N LYS A 409 16.37 -9.62 19.77
CA LYS A 409 14.92 -9.41 19.67
C LYS A 409 14.44 -9.40 18.22
N ILE A 410 15.14 -8.68 17.33
CA ILE A 410 14.86 -8.66 15.89
C ILE A 410 14.95 -10.08 15.31
N LEU A 411 16.06 -10.78 15.57
CA LEU A 411 16.32 -12.12 15.05
C LEU A 411 15.29 -13.14 15.54
N SER A 412 14.92 -13.09 16.81
CA SER A 412 13.88 -13.95 17.37
C SER A 412 12.55 -13.76 16.65
N ALA A 413 12.14 -12.52 16.38
CA ALA A 413 10.90 -12.23 15.66
C ALA A 413 10.97 -12.74 14.19
N VAL A 414 12.08 -12.50 13.49
CA VAL A 414 12.29 -13.00 12.11
C VAL A 414 12.26 -14.52 12.07
N GLN A 415 12.96 -15.20 12.98
CA GLN A 415 12.99 -16.67 13.03
C GLN A 415 11.61 -17.26 13.32
N GLN A 416 10.87 -16.70 14.27
CA GLN A 416 9.51 -17.14 14.60
C GLN A 416 8.56 -16.96 13.41
N GLY A 417 8.60 -15.80 12.73
CA GLY A 417 7.81 -15.57 11.53
C GLY A 417 8.18 -16.51 10.39
N ASN A 418 9.48 -16.72 10.15
CA ASN A 418 10.00 -17.63 9.12
C ASN A 418 9.53 -19.08 9.34
N ARG A 419 9.44 -19.56 10.58
CA ARG A 419 8.86 -20.90 10.87
C ARG A 419 7.42 -21.00 10.42
N VAL A 420 6.62 -19.97 10.66
CA VAL A 420 5.23 -19.97 10.20
C VAL A 420 5.16 -19.95 8.68
N LEU A 421 6.03 -19.19 8.00
CA LEU A 421 6.12 -19.25 6.54
C LEU A 421 6.50 -20.64 6.02
N GLN A 422 7.44 -21.34 6.68
CA GLN A 422 7.82 -22.70 6.31
C GLN A 422 6.66 -23.70 6.46
N SER A 423 5.80 -23.52 7.47
CA SER A 423 4.62 -24.36 7.69
C SER A 423 3.60 -24.29 6.54
N ILE A 424 3.64 -23.24 5.69
CA ILE A 424 2.84 -23.14 4.47
C ILE A 424 3.16 -24.30 3.52
N GLY A 425 4.42 -24.76 3.47
CA GLY A 425 4.82 -25.90 2.65
C GLY A 425 4.13 -27.19 3.07
N THR A 426 4.04 -27.44 4.38
CA THR A 426 3.29 -28.57 4.93
C THR A 426 1.81 -28.46 4.57
N PHE A 427 1.21 -27.29 4.79
CA PHE A 427 -0.19 -27.03 4.42
C PHE A 427 -0.44 -27.29 2.92
N ALA A 428 0.44 -26.81 2.05
CA ALA A 428 0.33 -26.96 0.60
C ALA A 428 0.39 -28.43 0.16
N LYS A 429 1.26 -29.23 0.80
CA LYS A 429 1.36 -30.69 0.58
C LYS A 429 0.10 -31.41 1.05
N THR A 430 -0.32 -31.19 2.30
CA THR A 430 -1.49 -31.83 2.90
C THR A 430 -2.77 -31.54 2.11
N ASN A 431 -2.95 -30.29 1.65
CA ASN A 431 -4.12 -29.87 0.89
C ASN A 431 -3.96 -30.02 -0.64
N LYS A 432 -2.87 -30.63 -1.11
CA LYS A 432 -2.56 -30.82 -2.55
C LYS A 432 -2.71 -29.52 -3.38
N CYS A 433 -2.34 -28.38 -2.79
CA CYS A 433 -2.51 -27.07 -3.42
C CYS A 433 -1.37 -26.76 -4.41
N VAL A 434 -1.57 -27.10 -5.68
CA VAL A 434 -0.58 -26.96 -6.77
C VAL A 434 -0.03 -25.54 -6.88
N LEU A 435 -0.87 -24.52 -6.72
CA LEU A 435 -0.46 -23.12 -6.82
C LEU A 435 0.59 -22.75 -5.76
N LEU A 436 0.40 -23.20 -4.51
CA LEU A 436 1.34 -22.94 -3.43
C LEU A 436 2.60 -23.81 -3.58
N LEU A 437 2.44 -25.08 -3.95
CA LEU A 437 3.57 -25.99 -4.20
C LEU A 437 4.52 -25.49 -5.27
N LYS A 438 4.01 -24.78 -6.30
CA LYS A 438 4.85 -24.16 -7.34
C LYS A 438 5.69 -22.99 -6.83
N LYS A 439 5.18 -22.21 -5.88
CA LYS A 439 5.83 -20.97 -5.40
C LYS A 439 6.70 -21.19 -4.15
N PHE A 440 6.37 -22.20 -3.36
CA PHE A 440 7.04 -22.48 -2.10
C PHE A 440 8.55 -22.74 -2.20
N PRO A 441 9.09 -23.40 -3.25
CA PRO A 441 10.53 -23.65 -3.37
C PRO A 441 11.39 -22.38 -3.32
N GLU A 442 10.94 -21.29 -3.98
CA GLU A 442 11.65 -20.01 -3.96
C GLU A 442 11.69 -19.39 -2.55
N LEU A 443 10.58 -19.47 -1.80
CA LEU A 443 10.55 -19.00 -0.42
C LEU A 443 11.48 -19.83 0.46
N ARG A 444 11.48 -21.16 0.31
CA ARG A 444 12.35 -22.05 1.08
C ARG A 444 13.83 -21.72 0.88
N ALA A 445 14.26 -21.50 -0.37
CA ALA A 445 15.63 -21.13 -0.67
C ALA A 445 16.05 -19.83 0.04
N GLU A 446 15.19 -18.80 0.02
CA GLU A 446 15.46 -17.54 0.72
C GLU A 446 15.39 -17.67 2.25
N SER A 447 14.52 -18.52 2.79
CA SER A 447 14.49 -18.85 4.21
C SER A 447 15.81 -19.49 4.67
N GLU A 448 16.35 -20.44 3.91
CA GLU A 448 17.63 -21.10 4.22
C GLU A 448 18.80 -20.12 4.07
N ASN A 449 18.78 -19.26 3.05
CA ASN A 449 19.78 -18.21 2.87
C ASN A 449 19.78 -17.20 4.04
N CYS A 450 18.60 -16.73 4.44
CA CYS A 450 18.43 -15.81 5.56
C CYS A 450 18.99 -16.39 6.86
N LEU A 451 18.67 -17.65 7.17
CA LEU A 451 19.21 -18.34 8.34
C LEU A 451 20.73 -18.46 8.30
N ARG A 452 21.31 -18.74 7.12
CA ARG A 452 22.77 -18.81 6.93
C ARG A 452 23.45 -17.47 7.18
N VAL A 453 22.91 -16.38 6.63
CA VAL A 453 23.44 -15.01 6.80
C VAL A 453 23.37 -14.61 8.28
N ILE A 454 22.21 -14.82 8.91
CA ILE A 454 22.01 -14.53 10.34
C ILE A 454 23.00 -15.35 11.19
N HIS A 455 23.11 -16.65 10.96
CA HIS A 455 24.02 -17.51 11.71
C HIS A 455 25.47 -17.06 11.56
N SER A 456 25.91 -16.75 10.34
CA SER A 456 27.27 -16.25 10.09
C SER A 456 27.56 -14.95 10.85
N ALA A 457 26.61 -14.03 10.87
CA ALA A 457 26.76 -12.76 11.57
C ALA A 457 26.75 -12.94 13.10
N MET A 458 25.95 -13.87 13.63
CA MET A 458 25.92 -14.18 15.07
C MET A 458 27.20 -14.85 15.57
N VAL A 459 27.73 -15.82 14.81
CA VAL A 459 28.99 -16.52 15.14
C VAL A 459 30.15 -15.53 15.25
N LYS A 460 30.23 -14.58 14.31
CA LYS A 460 31.28 -13.54 14.29
C LYS A 460 31.26 -12.66 15.55
N ASN A 461 30.11 -12.48 16.18
CA ASN A 461 29.92 -11.59 17.34
C ASN A 461 29.77 -12.34 18.68
N GLU A 462 29.96 -13.66 18.70
CA GLU A 462 29.78 -14.49 19.92
C GLU A 462 28.35 -14.44 20.52
N CYS A 463 27.34 -13.99 19.76
CA CYS A 463 25.94 -13.85 20.20
C CYS A 463 25.10 -15.14 20.01
N LEU A 464 25.69 -16.31 20.19
CA LEU A 464 25.08 -17.61 19.81
C LEU A 464 23.84 -17.99 20.64
N ASN A 465 23.65 -17.41 21.83
CA ASN A 465 22.54 -17.74 22.74
C ASN A 465 21.16 -17.51 22.12
N ALA A 466 21.01 -16.56 21.19
CA ALA A 466 19.75 -16.32 20.50
C ALA A 466 19.44 -17.32 19.37
N PHE A 467 20.44 -18.06 18.86
CA PHE A 467 20.23 -19.04 17.78
C PHE A 467 19.60 -20.34 18.33
N THR A 468 19.85 -20.66 19.60
CA THR A 468 19.44 -21.91 20.27
C THR A 468 17.92 -22.02 20.48
N VAL A 469 17.19 -20.89 20.46
CA VAL A 469 15.71 -20.88 20.44
C VAL A 469 15.17 -21.43 19.10
N GLY A 470 16.05 -21.60 18.11
CA GLY A 470 15.91 -22.07 16.73
C GLY A 470 15.43 -23.50 16.49
N LEU A 471 15.84 -24.44 17.35
CA LEU A 471 15.90 -25.88 17.01
C LEU A 471 14.71 -26.72 17.52
N VAL A 472 13.62 -26.11 17.99
CA VAL A 472 12.56 -26.85 18.68
C VAL A 472 11.35 -27.14 17.78
N LYS A 473 11.22 -28.44 17.42
CA LYS A 473 10.06 -29.21 16.90
C LYS A 473 9.25 -28.59 15.74
N SER A 474 9.13 -29.34 14.64
CA SER A 474 8.25 -29.02 13.51
C SER A 474 6.81 -28.74 13.99
N ARG A 475 6.21 -27.64 13.55
CA ARG A 475 4.83 -27.28 13.88
C ARG A 475 3.98 -27.14 12.61
N SER A 476 2.70 -27.49 12.74
CA SER A 476 1.70 -27.24 11.71
C SER A 476 1.48 -25.73 11.56
N ILE A 477 0.86 -25.34 10.44
CA ILE A 477 0.46 -23.94 10.23
C ILE A 477 -0.58 -23.48 11.26
N ASP A 478 -1.25 -24.40 11.94
CA ASP A 478 -2.23 -24.13 13.00
C ASP A 478 -1.55 -23.97 14.38
N GLY A 479 -0.24 -24.26 14.47
CA GLY A 479 0.58 -24.14 15.68
C GLY A 479 0.77 -25.44 16.46
N ASP A 480 0.16 -26.54 16.01
CA ASP A 480 0.26 -27.86 16.65
C ASP A 480 1.64 -28.48 16.39
N ILE A 481 2.17 -29.23 17.36
CA ILE A 481 3.45 -29.94 17.18
C ILE A 481 3.22 -31.11 16.22
N ILE A 482 3.97 -31.15 15.13
CA ILE A 482 4.01 -32.30 14.23
C ILE A 482 4.87 -33.35 14.93
N MET A 483 4.26 -34.40 15.44
CA MET A 483 4.99 -35.59 15.87
C MET A 483 5.54 -36.27 14.61
N ASP A 484 6.87 -36.36 14.49
CA ASP A 484 7.49 -37.15 13.43
C ASP A 484 7.12 -38.62 13.62
N GLN A 485 6.33 -39.18 12.69
CA GLN A 485 5.91 -40.58 12.69
C GLN A 485 7.09 -41.58 12.57
N ARG A 486 8.32 -41.11 12.41
CA ARG A 486 9.52 -41.97 12.41
C ARG A 486 10.05 -42.31 13.79
N ALA A 487 9.55 -41.69 14.86
CA ALA A 487 9.99 -42.00 16.22
C ALA A 487 9.20 -43.16 16.87
N SER A 488 8.10 -43.61 16.27
CA SER A 488 7.23 -44.67 16.82
C SER A 488 7.49 -46.07 16.26
N GLU A 489 8.38 -46.24 15.28
CA GLU A 489 8.70 -47.55 14.68
C GLU A 489 10.00 -48.18 15.25
N ILE A 490 10.68 -47.53 16.20
CA ILE A 490 11.92 -48.04 16.80
C ILE A 490 11.68 -48.71 18.17
N ASP A 491 10.47 -48.59 18.74
CA ASP A 491 10.16 -49.03 20.11
C ASP A 491 9.14 -50.18 20.17
N SER A 492 8.92 -50.90 19.05
CA SER A 492 7.98 -52.03 18.98
C SER A 492 8.57 -53.32 18.43
N ASP A 493 9.89 -53.49 18.45
CA ASP A 493 10.58 -54.75 18.16
C ASP A 493 11.48 -55.14 19.35
N SER A 494 10.84 -55.39 20.49
CA SER A 494 11.45 -56.15 21.59
C SER A 494 10.38 -56.71 22.53
N GLU A 495 9.73 -57.79 22.10
CA GLU A 495 9.32 -58.91 22.97
C GLU A 495 9.51 -60.24 22.22
#